data_AF-A0A8T6M2V1-F1
#
_entry.id   AF-A0A8T6M2V1-F1
#
_cell.length_a   1.000
_cell.length_b   1.000
_cell.length_c   1.000
_cell.angle_alpha   90.00
_cell.angle_beta   90.00
_cell.angle_gamma   90.00
#
_symmetry.space_group_name_H-M   'P 1'
#
loop_
_entity.id
_entity.type
_entity.pdbx_description
1 polymer ?
#
loop_
_entity_poly.entity_id
_entity_poly.type
_entity_poly.pdbx_seq_one_letter_code
_entity_poly.pdbx_strand_id
1 'polypeptide(L)'
;MKLKLKNYKGQAAMTDSLFFLTIIVALCVLLFQFSATYGERVDLAINNLYFKEYTNSSLKTIYYTDIPLDNTKDIEDSLETDYLITSLKSDYLSDEKIGYSDINSLNKDDVKDLSKYNLFHTIKSLMYALPNYDYIYYIQESSGQKFIYFMLKINNFEDNELEQLYYLCEPTSINPVRNVVQRTNKIYSSSSPQIYQTKDTGEVRATSNLTIWPSTSSINKEYLEGRLDSLTDNEIENITNLKCKEYIE
;
A
#
# COMPACT_ATOMS: atom_id res chain seq x y z
N MET A 1 -28.74 -20.94 74.91
CA MET A 1 -29.32 -20.14 73.80
C MET A 1 -28.35 -19.07 73.23
N LYS A 2 -27.51 -18.41 74.04
CA LYS A 2 -26.53 -17.40 73.57
C LYS A 2 -25.44 -17.90 72.60
N LEU A 3 -25.02 -19.17 72.68
CA LEU A 3 -24.02 -19.77 71.79
C LEU A 3 -24.50 -19.91 70.33
N LYS A 4 -25.78 -20.26 70.11
CA LYS A 4 -26.34 -20.37 68.76
C LYS A 4 -26.36 -19.00 68.06
N LEU A 5 -26.75 -17.94 68.77
CA LEU A 5 -26.75 -16.56 68.25
C LEU A 5 -25.35 -16.03 67.88
N LYS A 6 -24.27 -16.47 68.57
CA LYS A 6 -22.90 -16.07 68.25
C LYS A 6 -22.42 -16.70 66.93
N ASN A 7 -22.81 -17.94 66.65
CA ASN A 7 -22.47 -18.63 65.40
C ASN A 7 -23.18 -18.02 64.18
N TYR A 8 -24.44 -17.58 64.31
CA TYR A 8 -25.15 -16.88 63.23
C TYR A 8 -24.53 -15.52 62.88
N LYS A 9 -24.00 -14.78 63.87
CA LYS A 9 -23.29 -13.51 63.61
C LYS A 9 -21.96 -13.72 62.88
N GLY A 10 -21.24 -14.81 63.19
CA GLY A 10 -20.01 -15.17 62.48
C GLY A 10 -20.26 -15.57 61.03
N GLN A 11 -21.35 -16.30 60.77
CA GLN A 11 -21.74 -16.71 59.42
C GLN A 11 -22.13 -15.51 58.54
N ALA A 12 -22.89 -14.55 59.08
CA ALA A 12 -23.25 -13.32 58.35
C ALA A 12 -22.01 -12.50 57.94
N ALA A 13 -21.03 -12.34 58.84
CA ALA A 13 -19.79 -11.63 58.54
C ALA A 13 -18.91 -12.35 57.50
N MET A 14 -18.91 -13.69 57.50
CA MET A 14 -18.21 -14.48 56.47
C MET A 14 -18.83 -14.30 55.09
N THR A 15 -20.16 -14.28 54.98
CA THR A 15 -20.84 -14.10 53.70
C THR A 15 -20.61 -12.69 53.13
N ASP A 16 -20.67 -11.66 53.98
CA ASP A 16 -20.38 -10.27 53.58
C ASP A 16 -18.93 -10.09 53.09
N SER A 17 -17.97 -10.68 53.81
CA SER A 17 -16.56 -10.69 53.39
C SER A 17 -16.36 -11.41 52.05
N LEU A 18 -17.10 -12.48 51.79
CA LEU A 18 -17.03 -13.24 50.54
C LEU A 18 -17.59 -12.43 49.38
N PHE A 19 -18.73 -11.75 49.56
CA PHE A 19 -19.28 -10.84 48.56
C PHE A 19 -18.30 -9.70 48.23
N PHE A 20 -17.70 -9.08 49.24
CA PHE A 20 -16.72 -8.02 49.04
C PHE A 20 -15.49 -8.52 48.26
N LEU A 21 -14.99 -9.71 48.60
CA LEU A 21 -13.89 -10.33 47.88
C LEU A 21 -14.25 -10.65 46.42
N THR A 22 -15.45 -11.15 46.15
CA THR A 22 -15.93 -11.39 44.77
C THR A 22 -15.97 -10.10 43.96
N ILE A 23 -16.44 -8.99 44.55
CA ILE A 23 -16.47 -7.68 43.89
C ILE A 23 -15.05 -7.21 43.54
N ILE A 24 -14.10 -7.32 44.48
CA ILE A 24 -12.71 -6.94 44.24
C ILE A 24 -12.10 -7.81 43.13
N VAL A 25 -12.28 -9.13 43.17
CA VAL A 25 -11.77 -10.03 42.14
C VAL A 25 -12.36 -9.68 40.77
N ALA A 26 -13.66 -9.42 40.69
CA ALA A 26 -14.31 -9.03 39.43
C ALA A 26 -13.72 -7.71 38.88
N LEU A 27 -13.51 -6.70 39.74
CA LEU A 27 -12.88 -5.44 39.35
C LEU A 27 -11.42 -5.64 38.90
N CYS A 28 -10.64 -6.46 39.61
CA CYS A 28 -9.28 -6.78 39.23
C CYS A 28 -9.21 -7.49 37.88
N VAL A 29 -10.10 -8.46 37.61
CA VAL A 29 -10.17 -9.15 36.31
C VAL A 29 -10.53 -8.18 35.20
N LEU A 30 -11.51 -7.29 35.41
CA LEU A 30 -11.90 -6.30 34.41
C LEU A 30 -10.77 -5.31 34.12
N LEU A 31 -10.12 -4.78 35.16
CA LEU A 31 -8.96 -3.89 35.01
C LEU A 31 -7.80 -4.59 34.30
N PHE A 32 -7.55 -5.86 34.62
CA PHE A 32 -6.53 -6.65 33.95
C PHE A 32 -6.86 -6.87 32.47
N GLN A 33 -8.10 -7.22 32.13
CA GLN A 33 -8.53 -7.38 30.74
C GLN A 33 -8.43 -6.08 29.95
N PHE A 34 -8.84 -4.95 30.55
CA PHE A 34 -8.69 -3.63 29.94
C PHE A 34 -7.22 -3.31 29.71
N SER A 35 -6.37 -3.49 30.73
CA SER A 35 -4.92 -3.25 30.63
C SER A 35 -4.25 -4.14 29.58
N ALA A 36 -4.66 -5.41 29.47
CA ALA A 36 -4.10 -6.36 28.51
C ALA A 36 -4.46 -6.02 27.06
N THR A 37 -5.66 -5.51 26.81
CA THR A 37 -6.14 -5.21 25.44
C THR A 37 -5.89 -3.77 25.00
N TYR A 38 -5.64 -2.85 25.93
CA TYR A 38 -5.41 -1.45 25.62
C TYR A 38 -4.17 -1.25 24.75
N GLY A 39 -3.06 -1.91 25.09
CA GLY A 39 -1.81 -1.79 24.34
C GLY A 39 -1.96 -2.18 22.87
N GLU A 40 -2.59 -3.31 22.59
CA GLU A 40 -2.84 -3.80 21.22
C GLU A 40 -3.75 -2.84 20.44
N ARG A 41 -4.82 -2.33 21.05
CA ARG A 41 -5.73 -1.39 20.39
C ARG A 41 -5.05 -0.07 20.05
N VAL A 42 -4.24 0.45 20.97
CA VAL A 42 -3.50 1.69 20.75
C VAL A 42 -2.45 1.50 19.67
N ASP A 43 -1.70 0.39 19.70
CA ASP A 43 -0.71 0.08 18.68
C ASP A 43 -1.35 -0.05 17.28
N LEU A 44 -2.47 -0.78 17.17
CA LEU A 44 -3.23 -0.87 15.92
C LEU A 44 -3.73 0.51 15.45
N ALA A 45 -4.26 1.34 16.34
CA ALA A 45 -4.75 2.67 16.00
C ALA A 45 -3.62 3.60 15.52
N ILE A 46 -2.47 3.58 16.20
CA ILE A 46 -1.29 4.38 15.84
C ILE A 46 -0.74 3.93 14.49
N ASN A 47 -0.57 2.62 14.28
CA ASN A 47 -0.07 2.09 13.01
C ASN A 47 -1.01 2.42 11.85
N ASN A 48 -2.33 2.20 12.02
CA ASN A 48 -3.32 2.57 11.02
C ASN A 48 -3.26 4.07 10.67
N LEU A 49 -3.14 4.94 11.67
CA LEU A 49 -3.04 6.37 11.45
C LEU A 49 -1.73 6.72 10.72
N TYR A 50 -0.60 6.21 11.18
CA TYR A 50 0.72 6.44 10.57
C TYR A 50 0.73 6.07 9.09
N PHE A 51 0.32 4.85 8.73
CA PHE A 51 0.34 4.41 7.33
C PHE A 51 -0.69 5.13 6.46
N LYS A 52 -1.83 5.53 7.03
CA LYS A 52 -2.82 6.34 6.31
C LYS A 52 -2.28 7.74 6.01
N GLU A 53 -1.66 8.40 6.99
CA GLU A 53 -1.03 9.70 6.79
C GLU A 53 0.17 9.59 5.84
N TYR A 54 0.97 8.54 5.97
CA TYR A 54 2.08 8.24 5.08
C TYR A 54 1.62 8.10 3.63
N THR A 55 0.69 7.19 3.35
CA THR A 55 0.19 6.96 1.99
C THR A 55 -0.47 8.20 1.38
N ASN A 56 -1.20 8.98 2.18
CA ASN A 56 -1.76 10.26 1.73
C ASN A 56 -0.68 11.30 1.43
N SER A 57 0.33 11.43 2.29
CA SER A 57 1.46 12.34 2.08
C SER A 57 2.28 11.92 0.86
N SER A 58 2.58 10.64 0.70
CA SER A 58 3.29 10.10 -0.46
C SER A 58 2.55 10.38 -1.76
N LEU A 59 1.22 10.18 -1.81
CA LEU A 59 0.43 10.53 -3.00
C LEU A 59 0.51 12.01 -3.33
N LYS A 60 0.41 12.90 -2.33
CA LYS A 60 0.59 14.34 -2.53
C LYS A 60 1.99 14.64 -3.06
N THR A 61 3.02 14.06 -2.46
CA THR A 61 4.40 14.25 -2.93
C THR A 61 4.54 13.81 -4.39
N ILE A 62 4.05 12.63 -4.78
CA ILE A 62 4.09 12.18 -6.18
C ILE A 62 3.52 13.23 -7.12
N TYR A 63 2.41 13.89 -6.79
CA TYR A 63 1.80 14.86 -7.70
C TYR A 63 2.42 16.25 -7.69
N TYR A 64 2.95 16.67 -6.54
CA TYR A 64 3.47 18.01 -6.33
C TYR A 64 5.00 18.08 -6.31
N THR A 65 5.68 17.00 -6.69
CA THR A 65 7.12 17.04 -6.97
C THR A 65 7.35 17.82 -8.25
N ASP A 66 8.20 18.83 -8.17
CA ASP A 66 8.70 19.58 -9.32
C ASP A 66 9.68 18.71 -10.10
N ILE A 67 9.50 18.66 -11.41
CA ILE A 67 10.38 17.92 -12.31
C ILE A 67 10.97 18.85 -13.38
N PRO A 68 12.23 18.64 -13.79
CA PRO A 68 12.78 19.37 -14.91
C PRO A 68 12.15 18.86 -16.20
N LEU A 69 11.77 19.77 -17.11
CA LEU A 69 11.27 19.42 -18.44
C LEU A 69 12.40 19.09 -19.44
N ASP A 70 13.66 19.22 -19.01
CA ASP A 70 14.87 18.94 -19.79
C ASP A 70 15.79 18.00 -19.01
N ASN A 71 16.00 16.79 -19.54
CA ASN A 71 16.84 15.75 -18.94
C ASN A 71 18.31 16.13 -18.78
N THR A 72 18.76 17.17 -19.49
CA THR A 72 20.16 17.60 -19.48
C THR A 72 20.46 18.64 -18.41
N LYS A 73 19.43 19.09 -17.69
CA LYS A 73 19.53 20.16 -16.69
C LYS A 73 19.04 19.69 -15.34
N ASP A 74 19.76 20.09 -14.30
CA ASP A 74 19.27 19.97 -12.94
C ASP A 74 18.08 20.91 -12.71
N ILE A 75 17.27 20.60 -11.70
CA ILE A 75 16.07 21.37 -11.34
C ILE A 75 16.41 22.86 -11.16
N GLU A 76 17.55 23.15 -10.53
CA GLU A 76 18.03 24.52 -10.24
C GLU A 76 18.42 25.29 -11.52
N ASP A 77 18.83 24.58 -12.57
CA ASP A 77 19.28 25.17 -13.85
C ASP A 77 18.20 25.14 -14.94
N SER A 78 17.09 24.46 -14.67
CA SER A 78 15.96 24.39 -15.60
C SER A 78 15.18 25.71 -15.63
N LEU A 79 14.98 26.26 -16.83
CA LEU A 79 14.21 27.50 -17.03
C LEU A 79 12.71 27.31 -16.77
N GLU A 80 12.23 26.09 -16.93
CA GLU A 80 10.84 25.70 -16.74
C GLU A 80 10.81 24.41 -15.91
N THR A 81 10.24 24.53 -14.72
CA THR A 81 9.85 23.40 -13.86
C THR A 81 8.33 23.30 -13.90
N ASP A 82 7.82 22.07 -13.91
CA ASP A 82 6.40 21.81 -13.77
C ASP A 82 6.17 20.70 -12.74
N TYR A 83 4.96 20.65 -12.20
CA TYR A 83 4.56 19.56 -11.34
C TYR A 83 4.49 18.27 -12.16
N LEU A 84 4.95 17.16 -11.56
CA LEU A 84 4.90 15.85 -12.21
C LEU A 84 3.50 15.51 -12.73
N ILE A 85 2.45 15.89 -12.01
CA ILE A 85 1.06 15.66 -12.45
C ILE A 85 0.73 16.38 -13.77
N THR A 86 1.29 17.56 -14.02
CA THR A 86 1.05 18.28 -15.27
C THR A 86 1.71 17.56 -16.44
N SER A 87 2.96 17.11 -16.25
CA SER A 87 3.69 16.32 -17.25
C SER A 87 3.02 14.98 -17.55
N LEU A 88 2.52 14.29 -16.51
CA LEU A 88 1.74 13.06 -16.68
C LEU A 88 0.44 13.30 -17.43
N LYS A 89 -0.21 14.44 -17.20
CA LYS A 89 -1.40 14.82 -17.96
C LYS A 89 -1.02 15.04 -19.41
N SER A 90 -0.06 15.91 -19.72
CA SER A 90 0.33 16.23 -21.10
C SER A 90 0.70 14.99 -21.91
N ASP A 91 1.45 14.06 -21.32
CA ASP A 91 1.82 12.81 -21.98
C ASP A 91 0.60 11.94 -22.26
N TYR A 92 -0.24 11.73 -21.23
CA TYR A 92 -1.44 10.91 -21.37
C TYR A 92 -2.45 11.49 -22.37
N LEU A 93 -2.53 12.82 -22.51
CA LEU A 93 -3.47 13.46 -23.42
C LEU A 93 -3.22 13.14 -24.90
N SER A 94 -1.99 12.80 -25.26
CA SER A 94 -1.60 12.63 -26.67
C SER A 94 -1.89 11.21 -27.16
N ASP A 95 -1.47 10.20 -26.39
CA ASP A 95 -1.47 8.79 -26.83
C ASP A 95 -2.21 7.84 -25.88
N GLU A 96 -2.91 8.37 -24.86
CA GLU A 96 -3.53 7.60 -23.76
C GLU A 96 -2.55 6.64 -23.05
N LYS A 97 -1.27 7.02 -23.04
CA LYS A 97 -0.15 6.32 -22.42
C LYS A 97 0.75 7.36 -21.76
N ILE A 98 1.42 6.95 -20.68
CA ILE A 98 2.47 7.78 -20.07
C ILE A 98 3.80 7.40 -20.73
N GLY A 99 4.40 8.34 -21.44
CA GLY A 99 5.58 8.11 -22.25
C GLY A 99 5.28 7.44 -23.60
N TYR A 100 6.33 7.30 -24.40
CA TYR A 100 6.27 6.70 -25.73
C TYR A 100 6.52 5.18 -25.69
N SER A 101 7.40 4.73 -24.80
CA SER A 101 7.76 3.32 -24.72
C SER A 101 6.77 2.47 -23.92
N ASP A 102 6.78 1.16 -24.17
CA ASP A 102 5.99 0.18 -23.43
C ASP A 102 6.21 0.34 -21.92
N ILE A 103 5.18 0.18 -21.08
CA ILE A 103 5.22 0.45 -19.63
C ILE A 103 6.39 -0.27 -18.93
N ASN A 104 6.80 -1.41 -19.51
CA ASN A 104 7.89 -2.28 -19.05
C ASN A 104 9.31 -1.88 -19.51
N SER A 105 9.44 -0.93 -20.43
CA SER A 105 10.72 -0.35 -20.84
C SER A 105 10.85 1.06 -20.29
N LEU A 106 11.99 1.34 -19.66
CA LEU A 106 12.40 2.67 -19.23
C LEU A 106 13.81 2.88 -19.75
N ASN A 107 14.03 3.97 -20.48
CA ASN A 107 15.35 4.38 -20.91
C ASN A 107 15.59 5.82 -20.44
N LYS A 108 16.73 6.05 -19.78
CA LYS A 108 17.15 7.36 -19.30
C LYS A 108 17.41 8.36 -20.44
N ASP A 109 17.82 7.85 -21.60
CA ASP A 109 18.22 8.69 -22.73
C ASP A 109 17.04 9.13 -23.61
N ASP A 110 15.84 8.57 -23.39
CA ASP A 110 14.67 8.94 -24.18
C ASP A 110 13.91 10.11 -23.54
N VAL A 111 14.07 11.29 -24.14
CA VAL A 111 13.35 12.51 -23.74
C VAL A 111 11.84 12.32 -23.79
N LYS A 112 11.32 11.39 -24.60
CA LYS A 112 9.87 11.13 -24.71
C LYS A 112 9.30 10.33 -23.53
N ASP A 113 10.14 9.67 -22.74
CA ASP A 113 9.73 8.92 -21.55
C ASP A 113 10.00 9.69 -20.26
N LEU A 114 10.26 11.00 -20.35
CA LEU A 114 10.66 11.84 -19.22
C LEU A 114 9.68 11.76 -18.04
N SER A 115 8.39 11.97 -18.28
CA SER A 115 7.38 11.93 -17.21
C SER A 115 7.29 10.55 -16.57
N LYS A 116 7.44 9.49 -17.38
CA LYS A 116 7.41 8.10 -16.93
C LYS A 116 8.63 7.78 -16.06
N TYR A 117 9.81 8.22 -16.49
CA TYR A 117 11.07 8.07 -15.77
C TYR A 117 11.03 8.80 -14.43
N ASN A 118 10.64 10.08 -14.44
CA ASN A 118 10.50 10.88 -13.23
C ASN A 118 9.44 10.30 -12.28
N LEU A 119 8.32 9.80 -12.81
CA LEU A 119 7.30 9.10 -12.02
C LEU A 119 7.87 7.85 -11.35
N PHE A 120 8.55 7.00 -12.11
CA PHE A 120 9.18 5.79 -11.59
C PHE A 120 10.15 6.10 -10.45
N HIS A 121 11.09 7.03 -10.65
CA HIS A 121 12.08 7.38 -9.63
C HIS A 121 11.47 8.08 -8.41
N THR A 122 10.45 8.92 -8.62
CA THR A 122 9.71 9.55 -7.51
C THR A 122 9.04 8.48 -6.66
N ILE A 123 8.32 7.53 -7.27
CA ILE A 123 7.66 6.45 -6.54
C ILE A 123 8.69 5.53 -5.87
N LYS A 124 9.76 5.15 -6.58
CA LYS A 124 10.85 4.32 -6.05
C LYS A 124 11.44 4.93 -4.79
N SER A 125 11.75 6.23 -4.80
CA SER A 125 12.31 6.92 -3.62
C SER A 125 11.36 6.93 -2.43
N LEU A 126 10.04 7.07 -2.66
CA LEU A 126 9.03 6.97 -1.61
C LEU A 126 8.90 5.55 -1.06
N MET A 127 8.97 4.53 -1.92
CA MET A 127 8.89 3.13 -1.50
C MET A 127 10.16 2.66 -0.77
N TYR A 128 11.29 3.33 -0.99
CA TYR A 128 12.56 3.04 -0.33
C TYR A 128 12.53 3.35 1.17
N ALA A 129 11.79 4.37 1.59
CA ALA A 129 11.81 4.87 2.97
C ALA A 129 11.36 3.82 4.02
N LEU A 130 10.49 2.87 3.65
CA LEU A 130 10.13 1.75 4.54
C LEU A 130 10.57 0.42 3.88
N PRO A 131 11.75 -0.09 4.23
CA PRO A 131 12.35 -1.24 3.56
C PRO A 131 11.65 -2.57 3.88
N ASN A 132 10.90 -2.67 4.98
CA ASN A 132 10.22 -3.91 5.41
C ASN A 132 8.77 -4.03 4.92
N TYR A 133 8.41 -3.20 3.94
CA TYR A 133 7.06 -3.11 3.40
C TYR A 133 7.07 -3.23 1.89
N ASP A 134 6.09 -3.94 1.39
CA ASP A 134 5.79 -4.05 -0.03
C ASP A 134 4.77 -2.98 -0.41
N TYR A 135 4.78 -2.62 -1.68
CA TYR A 135 3.96 -1.51 -2.16
C TYR A 135 3.36 -1.82 -3.52
N ILE A 136 2.14 -1.35 -3.72
CA ILE A 136 1.52 -1.21 -5.04
C ILE A 136 1.17 0.25 -5.23
N TYR A 137 1.60 0.81 -6.35
CA TYR A 137 1.12 2.09 -6.84
C TYR A 137 0.52 1.89 -8.23
N TYR A 138 -0.69 2.40 -8.44
CA TYR A 138 -1.27 2.42 -9.77
C TYR A 138 -2.09 3.67 -10.03
N ILE A 139 -2.27 3.96 -11.30
CA ILE A 139 -3.24 4.91 -11.82
C ILE A 139 -4.17 4.10 -12.72
N GLN A 140 -5.47 4.12 -12.44
CA GLN A 140 -6.48 3.41 -13.24
C GLN A 140 -7.56 4.39 -13.68
N GLU A 141 -8.20 4.12 -14.80
CA GLU A 141 -9.40 4.84 -15.19
C GLU A 141 -10.56 4.55 -14.20
N SER A 142 -11.45 5.51 -13.98
CA SER A 142 -12.64 5.35 -13.12
C SER A 142 -13.60 4.26 -13.60
N SER A 143 -13.53 3.89 -14.90
CA SER A 143 -14.24 2.73 -15.45
C SER A 143 -13.77 1.41 -14.84
N GLY A 144 -12.54 1.39 -14.28
CA GLY A 144 -11.87 0.19 -13.77
C GLY A 144 -11.39 -0.78 -14.85
N GLN A 145 -11.50 -0.39 -16.13
CA GLN A 145 -11.18 -1.27 -17.26
C GLN A 145 -9.72 -1.16 -17.71
N LYS A 146 -9.09 0.01 -17.56
CA LYS A 146 -7.75 0.30 -18.08
C LYS A 146 -6.85 0.85 -16.98
N PHE A 147 -5.63 0.30 -16.90
CA PHE A 147 -4.55 0.87 -16.10
C PHE A 147 -3.75 1.85 -16.95
N ILE A 148 -3.49 3.02 -16.38
CA ILE A 148 -2.66 4.08 -16.96
C ILE A 148 -1.20 3.88 -16.53
N TYR A 149 -1.00 3.45 -15.28
CA TYR A 149 0.32 3.14 -14.71
C TYR A 149 0.17 2.07 -13.63
N PHE A 150 1.14 1.15 -13.52
CA PHE A 150 1.18 0.16 -12.46
C PHE A 150 2.62 -0.17 -12.08
N MET A 151 2.94 -0.03 -10.80
CA MET A 151 4.24 -0.32 -10.22
C MET A 151 4.07 -1.10 -8.92
N LEU A 152 4.94 -2.08 -8.73
CA LEU A 152 4.96 -2.98 -7.59
C LEU A 152 6.38 -3.03 -7.02
N LYS A 153 6.51 -2.84 -5.71
CA LYS A 153 7.73 -3.13 -4.97
C LYS A 153 7.49 -4.35 -4.10
N ILE A 154 8.36 -5.34 -4.21
CA ILE A 154 8.37 -6.51 -3.35
C ILE A 154 9.74 -6.64 -2.72
N ASN A 155 9.75 -6.88 -1.41
CA ASN A 155 10.97 -7.24 -0.73
C ASN A 155 11.12 -8.75 -0.69
N ASN A 156 12.30 -9.20 -1.08
CA ASN A 156 12.73 -10.58 -0.99
C ASN A 156 13.70 -10.72 0.18
N PHE A 157 13.51 -11.77 0.97
CA PHE A 157 14.39 -12.11 2.09
C PHE A 157 15.12 -13.40 1.75
N GLU A 158 16.23 -13.28 1.02
CA GLU A 158 17.15 -14.40 0.73
C GLU A 158 18.41 -14.22 1.58
N ASP A 159 18.86 -15.29 2.24
CA ASP A 159 20.13 -15.32 3.00
C ASP A 159 20.32 -14.22 4.07
N ASN A 160 19.23 -13.74 4.68
CA ASN A 160 19.18 -12.60 5.61
C ASN A 160 19.52 -11.24 4.98
N GLU A 161 19.65 -11.17 3.66
CA GLU A 161 19.74 -9.91 2.92
C GLU A 161 18.36 -9.52 2.42
N LEU A 162 18.05 -8.23 2.56
CA LEU A 162 16.82 -7.65 2.05
C LEU A 162 17.07 -7.13 0.65
N GLU A 163 16.56 -7.83 -0.35
CA GLU A 163 16.60 -7.41 -1.74
C GLU A 163 15.28 -6.73 -2.11
N GLN A 164 15.34 -5.51 -2.65
CA GLN A 164 14.16 -4.75 -3.04
C GLN A 164 13.97 -4.83 -4.56
N LEU A 165 12.92 -5.48 -4.99
CA LEU A 165 12.61 -5.70 -6.40
C LEU A 165 11.48 -4.77 -6.83
N TYR A 166 11.68 -4.10 -7.96
CA TYR A 166 10.73 -3.16 -8.53
C TYR A 166 10.22 -3.69 -9.87
N TYR A 167 8.91 -3.82 -9.99
CA TYR A 167 8.24 -4.31 -11.18
C TYR A 167 7.36 -3.22 -11.76
N LEU A 168 7.42 -3.10 -13.08
CA LEU A 168 6.42 -2.39 -13.88
C LEU A 168 5.56 -3.44 -14.54
N CYS A 169 4.25 -3.20 -14.57
CA CYS A 169 3.29 -4.19 -15.04
C CYS A 169 2.24 -3.53 -15.93
N GLU A 170 1.60 -4.34 -16.78
CA GLU A 170 0.45 -3.93 -17.59
C GLU A 170 -0.75 -4.84 -17.28
N PRO A 171 -1.44 -4.64 -16.15
CA PRO A 171 -2.58 -5.47 -15.81
C PRO A 171 -3.72 -5.26 -16.81
N THR A 172 -4.31 -6.35 -17.28
CA THR A 172 -5.52 -6.29 -18.12
C THR A 172 -6.80 -6.04 -17.32
N SER A 173 -6.79 -6.28 -16.00
CA SER A 173 -7.93 -6.04 -15.12
C SER A 173 -7.53 -5.87 -13.66
N ILE A 174 -8.47 -5.40 -12.82
CA ILE A 174 -8.26 -5.20 -11.38
C ILE A 174 -8.23 -6.52 -10.58
N ASN A 175 -8.75 -7.61 -11.14
CA ASN A 175 -8.87 -8.89 -10.42
C ASN A 175 -7.51 -9.49 -10.03
N PRO A 176 -6.51 -9.59 -10.93
CA PRO A 176 -5.15 -9.99 -10.57
C PRO A 176 -4.55 -9.14 -9.45
N VAL A 177 -4.75 -7.82 -9.49
CA VAL A 177 -4.26 -6.89 -8.47
C VAL A 177 -4.90 -7.18 -7.10
N ARG A 178 -6.22 -7.41 -7.08
CA ARG A 178 -6.93 -7.81 -5.85
C ARG A 178 -6.40 -9.12 -5.30
N ASN A 179 -6.09 -10.10 -6.14
CA ASN A 179 -5.56 -11.39 -5.70
C ASN A 179 -4.19 -11.25 -5.02
N VAL A 180 -3.33 -10.35 -5.53
CA VAL A 180 -2.04 -10.02 -4.90
C VAL A 180 -2.27 -9.40 -3.51
N VAL A 181 -3.20 -8.45 -3.41
CA VAL A 181 -3.45 -7.70 -2.17
C VAL A 181 -4.21 -8.53 -1.11
N GLN A 182 -5.22 -9.33 -1.51
CA GLN A 182 -6.11 -10.07 -0.61
C GLN A 182 -5.42 -11.14 0.24
N ARG A 183 -4.21 -11.58 -0.14
CA ARG A 183 -3.44 -12.55 0.64
C ARG A 183 -2.79 -11.95 1.89
N THR A 184 -2.90 -10.63 2.07
CA THR A 184 -2.21 -9.90 3.13
C THR A 184 -3.22 -9.47 4.21
N ASN A 185 -2.90 -9.75 5.48
CA ASN A 185 -3.83 -9.52 6.59
C ASN A 185 -3.86 -8.05 7.07
N LYS A 186 -2.90 -7.23 6.63
CA LYS A 186 -2.75 -5.82 7.02
C LYS A 186 -2.44 -4.97 5.80
N ILE A 187 -3.48 -4.39 5.22
CA ILE A 187 -3.38 -3.54 4.03
C ILE A 187 -3.69 -2.11 4.45
N TYR A 188 -2.79 -1.20 4.13
CA TYR A 188 -3.04 0.23 4.24
C TYR A 188 -3.09 0.81 2.84
N SER A 189 -4.13 1.57 2.52
CA SER A 189 -4.28 2.16 1.20
C SER A 189 -4.82 3.57 1.28
N SER A 190 -4.39 4.40 0.34
CA SER A 190 -4.96 5.71 0.08
C SER A 190 -5.18 5.87 -1.41
N SER A 191 -6.21 6.62 -1.77
CA SER A 191 -6.53 6.89 -3.17
C SER A 191 -6.88 8.35 -3.38
N SER A 192 -6.50 8.88 -4.54
CA SER A 192 -6.77 10.25 -4.94
C SER A 192 -7.36 10.27 -6.34
N PRO A 193 -8.55 10.88 -6.54
CA PRO A 193 -9.14 11.02 -7.87
C PRO A 193 -8.33 12.00 -8.70
N GLN A 194 -8.22 11.70 -10.00
CA GLN A 194 -7.51 12.50 -11.00
C GLN A 194 -8.41 12.72 -12.21
N ILE A 195 -8.25 13.88 -12.85
CA ILE A 195 -8.99 14.24 -14.05
C ILE A 195 -7.99 14.58 -15.15
N TYR A 196 -8.05 13.82 -16.24
CA TYR A 196 -7.30 14.00 -17.46
C TYR A 196 -8.27 14.52 -18.54
N GLN A 197 -7.95 15.62 -19.22
CA GLN A 197 -8.83 16.22 -20.21
C GLN A 197 -8.20 16.12 -21.60
N THR A 198 -8.66 15.17 -22.42
CA THR A 198 -8.13 15.00 -23.79
C THR A 198 -8.82 15.98 -24.74
N LYS A 199 -8.14 16.33 -25.85
CA LYS A 199 -8.71 17.22 -26.87
C LYS A 199 -9.84 16.54 -27.67
N ASP A 200 -9.76 15.22 -27.85
CA ASP A 200 -10.60 14.49 -28.80
C ASP A 200 -11.59 13.50 -28.16
N THR A 201 -11.32 12.98 -26.95
CA THR A 201 -12.14 11.92 -26.31
C THR A 201 -12.92 12.36 -25.07
N GLY A 202 -12.70 13.59 -24.58
CA GLY A 202 -13.42 14.17 -23.45
C GLY A 202 -12.68 14.07 -22.11
N GLU A 203 -13.43 14.18 -21.01
CA GLU A 203 -12.89 14.10 -19.65
C GLU A 203 -12.68 12.62 -19.25
N VAL A 204 -11.42 12.20 -19.14
CA VAL A 204 -11.04 10.90 -18.58
C VAL A 204 -10.84 11.06 -17.08
N ARG A 205 -11.71 10.42 -16.30
CA ARG A 205 -11.55 10.34 -14.85
C ARG A 205 -10.72 9.12 -14.51
N ALA A 206 -9.75 9.31 -13.64
CA ALA A 206 -8.88 8.27 -13.15
C ALA A 206 -8.80 8.33 -11.63
N THR A 207 -8.33 7.25 -11.03
CA THR A 207 -8.03 7.18 -9.60
C THR A 207 -6.65 6.59 -9.47
N SER A 208 -5.81 7.27 -8.71
CA SER A 208 -4.55 6.69 -8.31
C SER A 208 -4.65 6.15 -6.90
N ASN A 209 -3.99 5.03 -6.67
CA ASN A 209 -3.98 4.35 -5.39
C ASN A 209 -2.54 4.00 -5.01
N LEU A 210 -2.19 4.24 -3.75
CA LEU A 210 -0.99 3.74 -3.12
C LEU A 210 -1.40 2.80 -1.99
N THR A 211 -0.97 1.55 -2.10
CA THR A 211 -1.25 0.50 -1.13
C THR A 211 0.07 -0.04 -0.58
N ILE A 212 0.16 -0.23 0.72
CA ILE A 212 1.33 -0.72 1.46
C ILE A 212 0.91 -1.82 2.44
N TRP A 213 1.72 -2.87 2.57
CA TRP A 213 1.55 -3.93 3.57
C TRP A 213 2.90 -4.48 4.05
N PRO A 214 2.97 -5.12 5.22
CA PRO A 214 4.21 -5.72 5.72
C PRO A 214 4.68 -6.86 4.81
N SER A 215 5.98 -6.89 4.48
CA SER A 215 6.57 -7.92 3.60
C SER A 215 6.66 -9.32 4.20
N THR A 216 6.07 -9.54 5.38
CA THR A 216 5.96 -10.87 6.01
C THR A 216 5.07 -11.82 5.21
N SER A 217 4.19 -11.29 4.35
CA SER A 217 3.40 -12.09 3.41
C SER A 217 4.17 -12.17 2.09
N SER A 218 4.84 -13.30 1.84
CA SER A 218 5.54 -13.50 0.57
C SER A 218 4.54 -13.54 -0.59
N ILE A 219 4.63 -12.57 -1.49
CA ILE A 219 4.04 -12.70 -2.82
C ILE A 219 4.99 -13.64 -3.57
N ASN A 220 4.53 -14.84 -3.93
CA ASN A 220 5.36 -15.76 -4.70
C ASN A 220 5.70 -15.10 -6.05
N LYS A 221 7.00 -14.90 -6.30
CA LYS A 221 7.54 -14.27 -7.52
C LYS A 221 7.09 -14.98 -8.79
N GLU A 222 6.82 -16.29 -8.71
CA GLU A 222 6.30 -17.09 -9.82
C GLU A 222 4.97 -16.53 -10.38
N TYR A 223 4.16 -15.87 -9.52
CA TYR A 223 2.93 -15.20 -9.95
C TYR A 223 3.15 -13.92 -10.76
N LEU A 224 4.33 -13.31 -10.68
CA LEU A 224 4.65 -12.05 -11.35
C LEU A 224 5.40 -12.28 -12.65
N GLU A 225 6.31 -13.26 -12.64
CA GLU A 225 7.14 -13.65 -13.78
C GLU A 225 6.43 -14.62 -14.73
N GLY A 226 5.25 -15.12 -14.36
CA GLY A 226 4.48 -16.05 -15.20
C GLY A 226 5.17 -17.40 -15.37
N ARG A 227 6.01 -17.83 -14.41
CA ARG A 227 6.60 -19.17 -14.42
C ARG A 227 5.55 -20.17 -13.93
N LEU A 228 5.12 -21.02 -14.87
CA LEU A 228 3.86 -21.77 -14.87
C LEU A 228 3.95 -23.19 -14.30
N ASP A 229 5.14 -23.62 -13.85
CA ASP A 229 5.45 -25.05 -13.72
C ASP A 229 4.75 -25.75 -12.52
N SER A 230 4.03 -25.01 -11.67
CA SER A 230 3.45 -25.53 -10.41
C SER A 230 1.98 -25.17 -10.15
N LEU A 231 1.30 -24.46 -11.05
CA LEU A 231 -0.05 -23.92 -10.80
C LEU A 231 -1.16 -24.68 -11.52
N THR A 232 -2.34 -24.72 -10.91
CA THR A 232 -3.53 -25.35 -11.52
C THR A 232 -4.14 -24.45 -12.61
N ASP A 233 -4.81 -25.03 -13.61
CA ASP A 233 -5.35 -24.30 -14.78
C ASP A 233 -6.24 -23.07 -14.44
N ASN A 234 -6.94 -23.10 -13.30
CA ASN A 234 -7.78 -21.99 -12.83
C ASN A 234 -6.97 -20.86 -12.14
N GLU A 235 -5.79 -21.16 -11.61
CA GLU A 235 -4.87 -20.17 -11.05
C GLU A 235 -4.10 -19.48 -12.18
N ILE A 236 -3.76 -20.24 -13.23
CA ILE A 236 -3.06 -19.75 -14.42
C ILE A 236 -3.81 -18.61 -15.12
N GLU A 237 -5.13 -18.71 -15.35
CA GLU A 237 -5.91 -17.63 -15.99
C GLU A 237 -5.98 -16.34 -15.15
N ASN A 238 -5.97 -16.45 -13.82
CA ASN A 238 -6.04 -15.31 -12.92
C ASN A 238 -4.70 -14.59 -12.71
N ILE A 239 -3.59 -15.23 -13.07
CA ILE A 239 -2.22 -14.79 -12.77
C ILE A 239 -1.47 -14.33 -14.04
N THR A 240 -1.73 -14.95 -15.19
CA THR A 240 -1.09 -14.63 -16.48
C THR A 240 -1.35 -13.22 -17.03
N ASN A 241 -2.12 -12.40 -16.32
CA ASN A 241 -2.65 -11.14 -16.80
C ASN A 241 -1.94 -9.87 -16.30
N LEU A 242 -0.91 -9.99 -15.46
CA LEU A 242 -0.17 -8.83 -14.93
C LEU A 242 0.97 -8.36 -15.84
N LYS A 243 1.56 -9.23 -16.69
CA LYS A 243 2.67 -8.92 -17.60
C LYS A 243 3.71 -7.96 -16.99
N CYS A 244 4.34 -8.42 -15.91
CA CYS A 244 5.33 -7.62 -15.20
C CYS A 244 6.73 -7.81 -15.77
N LYS A 245 7.54 -6.74 -15.73
CA LYS A 245 8.98 -6.80 -15.97
C LYS A 245 9.71 -6.17 -14.79
N GLU A 246 10.71 -6.87 -14.31
CA GLU A 246 11.63 -6.35 -13.30
C GLU A 246 12.47 -5.22 -13.89
N TYR A 247 12.57 -4.11 -13.17
CA TYR A 247 13.46 -3.02 -13.50
C TYR A 247 14.80 -3.20 -12.79
N ILE A 248 15.83 -3.50 -13.57
CA ILE A 248 17.23 -3.56 -13.14
C ILE A 248 17.87 -2.24 -13.57
N GLU A 249 18.44 -1.52 -12.61
CA GLU A 249 19.05 -0.20 -12.79
C GLU A 249 20.43 -0.27 -13.46
#